data_AF-A0A0F9JL03-F1
#
_entry.id   AF-A0A0F9JL03-F1
#
_cell.length_a   1.000
_cell.length_b   1.000
_cell.length_c   1.000
_cell.angle_alpha   90.00
_cell.angle_beta   90.00
_cell.angle_gamma   90.00
#
_symmetry.space_group_name_H-M   'P 1'
#
loop_
_entity.id
_entity.type
_entity.pdbx_description
1 polymer ?
#
loop_
_entity_poly.entity_id
_entity_poly.type
_entity_poly.pdbx_seq_one_letter_code
_entity_poly.pdbx_strand_id
1 'polypeptide(L)'
;MMDWLPVSKCDIRARCIADRHYSRQKIGAPQFTRPGNNLVFLLEDCSALWVSWKPANGISRMDDAGNAYECTIFRNEGKLLSSDLIKAAVQLTEEIWGKPKDGWITYIGDKVVKSVNKGYCFKMAGFKVVGRNKKGNLTKLMFGNGV
;
A
#
# COMPACT_ATOMS: atom_id res chain seq x y z
N MET A 1 -13.37 10.03 -14.64
CA MET A 1 -13.46 8.58 -14.41
C MET A 1 -12.29 8.19 -13.51
N MET A 2 -12.39 7.13 -12.72
CA MET A 2 -11.35 6.75 -11.77
C MET A 2 -10.83 5.35 -12.14
N ASP A 3 -9.81 5.34 -12.99
CA ASP A 3 -9.33 4.12 -13.63
C ASP A 3 -7.90 3.80 -13.19
N TRP A 4 -7.79 2.74 -12.39
CA TRP A 4 -6.53 2.16 -11.99
C TRP A 4 -5.96 1.31 -13.11
N LEU A 5 -4.80 1.68 -13.64
CA LEU A 5 -4.08 0.90 -14.64
C LEU A 5 -3.11 -0.07 -13.97
N PRO A 6 -3.21 -1.39 -14.20
CA PRO A 6 -2.18 -2.33 -13.80
C PRO A 6 -0.92 -2.08 -14.62
N VAL A 7 0.19 -1.82 -13.94
CA VAL A 7 1.49 -1.54 -14.57
C VAL A 7 2.59 -2.42 -14.01
N SER A 8 3.69 -2.51 -14.75
CA SER A 8 4.89 -3.20 -14.26
C SER A 8 5.53 -2.44 -13.10
N LYS A 9 6.17 -3.17 -12.17
CA LYS A 9 7.06 -2.60 -11.15
C LYS A 9 8.31 -1.89 -11.70
N CYS A 10 8.51 -1.93 -13.02
CA CYS A 10 9.53 -1.19 -13.75
C CYS A 10 8.96 0.00 -14.56
N ASP A 11 7.65 0.25 -14.51
CA ASP A 11 7.02 1.36 -15.25
C ASP A 11 7.62 2.70 -14.79
N ILE A 12 8.10 3.49 -15.76
CA ILE A 12 8.81 4.74 -15.50
C ILE A 12 7.91 5.77 -14.82
N ARG A 13 6.63 5.84 -15.19
CA ARG A 13 5.65 6.80 -14.64
C ARG A 13 5.38 6.46 -13.17
N ALA A 14 5.12 5.18 -12.88
CA ALA A 14 4.94 4.70 -11.52
C ALA A 14 6.20 4.90 -10.66
N ARG A 15 7.38 4.66 -11.24
CA ARG A 15 8.68 4.89 -10.58
C ARG A 15 8.86 6.35 -10.17
N CYS A 16 8.48 7.30 -11.02
CA CYS A 16 8.56 8.73 -10.70
C CYS A 16 7.71 9.09 -9.47
N ILE A 17 6.50 8.55 -9.34
CA ILE A 17 5.66 8.76 -8.14
C ILE A 17 6.28 8.05 -6.93
N ALA A 18 6.74 6.81 -7.10
CA ALA A 18 7.38 6.04 -6.03
C ALA A 18 8.66 6.70 -5.51
N ASP A 19 9.44 7.36 -6.37
CA ASP A 19 10.65 8.11 -6.01
C ASP A 19 10.36 9.27 -5.04
N ARG A 20 9.12 9.77 -5.02
CA ARG A 20 8.66 10.82 -4.10
C ARG A 20 8.00 10.28 -2.82
N HIS A 21 7.86 8.97 -2.67
CA HIS A 21 7.26 8.36 -1.48
C HIS A 21 8.31 8.18 -0.36
N TYR A 22 7.93 8.47 0.89
CA TYR A 22 8.87 8.46 2.02
C TYR A 22 9.46 7.09 2.36
N SER A 23 8.82 6.00 1.94
CA SER A 23 9.35 4.64 2.15
C SER A 23 10.43 4.25 1.13
N ARG A 24 10.68 5.10 0.11
CA ARG A 24 11.63 4.80 -0.95
C ARG A 24 13.05 4.75 -0.40
N GLN A 25 13.72 3.61 -0.56
CA GLN A 25 15.10 3.41 -0.08
C GLN A 25 16.15 3.93 -1.06
N LYS A 26 15.97 3.69 -2.37
CA LYS A 26 16.90 4.11 -3.43
C LYS A 26 16.13 4.79 -4.56
N ILE A 27 16.24 6.12 -4.61
CA ILE A 27 15.66 6.95 -5.67
C ILE A 27 16.30 6.57 -7.02
N GLY A 28 15.50 6.49 -8.08
CA GLY A 28 15.97 6.17 -9.43
C GLY A 28 16.21 4.69 -9.69
N ALA A 29 16.10 3.82 -8.68
CA ALA A 29 16.22 2.37 -8.89
C ALA A 29 15.17 1.85 -9.90
N PRO A 30 15.52 0.94 -10.83
CA PRO A 30 14.60 0.47 -11.87
C PRO A 30 13.34 -0.22 -11.33
N GLN A 31 13.46 -0.88 -10.18
CA GLN A 31 12.35 -1.47 -9.44
C GLN A 31 12.16 -0.73 -8.12
N PHE A 32 10.90 -0.54 -7.73
CA PHE A 32 10.53 0.17 -6.50
C PHE A 32 9.72 -0.69 -5.52
N THR A 33 9.56 -1.98 -5.82
CA THR A 33 8.84 -2.92 -4.96
C THR A 33 9.81 -3.91 -4.32
N ARG A 34 9.41 -4.46 -3.17
CA ARG A 34 10.16 -5.50 -2.47
C ARG A 34 10.00 -6.87 -3.17
N PRO A 35 10.92 -7.83 -2.94
CA PRO A 35 10.78 -9.21 -3.44
C PRO A 35 9.47 -9.87 -2.98
N GLY A 36 8.88 -10.71 -3.84
CA GLY A 36 7.58 -11.35 -3.64
C GLY A 36 6.58 -11.01 -4.75
N ASN A 37 5.30 -11.26 -4.50
CA ASN A 37 4.22 -10.96 -5.43
C ASN A 37 3.80 -9.50 -5.27
N ASN A 38 3.69 -8.78 -6.38
CA ASN A 38 3.34 -7.37 -6.40
C ASN A 38 2.24 -7.11 -7.44
N LEU A 39 1.25 -6.29 -7.08
CA LEU A 39 0.40 -5.59 -8.05
C LEU A 39 0.64 -4.10 -7.89
N VAL A 40 0.88 -3.43 -9.00
CA VAL A 40 1.10 -1.98 -9.04
C VAL A 40 -0.03 -1.38 -9.86
N PHE A 41 -0.73 -0.42 -9.24
CA PHE A 41 -1.76 0.36 -9.92
C PHE A 41 -1.32 1.82 -10.00
N LEU A 42 -1.42 2.37 -11.20
CA LEU A 42 -1.17 3.77 -11.51
C LEU A 42 -2.48 4.37 -12.00
N LEU A 43 -2.90 5.50 -11.44
CA LEU A 43 -4.07 6.20 -11.97
C LEU A 43 -3.75 6.69 -13.39
N GLU A 44 -4.72 6.65 -14.31
CA GLU A 44 -4.51 6.97 -15.72
C GLU A 44 -3.80 8.33 -15.95
N ASP A 45 -4.17 9.34 -15.18
CA ASP A 45 -3.58 10.69 -15.20
C ASP A 45 -2.22 10.80 -14.50
N CYS A 46 -1.66 9.68 -14.04
CA CYS A 46 -0.43 9.59 -13.27
C CYS A 46 -0.43 10.42 -11.97
N SER A 47 -1.60 10.69 -11.37
CA SER A 47 -1.68 11.45 -10.12
C SER A 47 -1.61 10.58 -8.88
N ALA A 48 -1.78 9.26 -8.98
CA ALA A 48 -1.74 8.37 -7.82
C ALA A 48 -1.12 7.01 -8.13
N LEU A 49 -0.47 6.44 -7.12
CA LEU A 49 0.19 5.13 -7.15
C LEU A 49 -0.27 4.30 -5.95
N TRP A 50 -0.57 3.03 -6.21
CA TRP A 50 -0.84 2.01 -5.21
C TRP A 50 0.01 0.75 -5.48
N VAL A 51 0.52 0.13 -4.42
CA VAL A 51 1.27 -1.14 -4.52
C VAL A 51 0.78 -2.13 -3.46
N SER A 52 0.17 -3.21 -3.93
CA SER A 52 -0.17 -4.40 -3.14
C SER A 52 0.98 -5.38 -3.13
N TRP A 53 1.26 -5.97 -1.98
CA TRP A 53 2.28 -7.01 -1.80
C TRP A 53 1.74 -8.21 -1.02
N LYS A 54 2.12 -9.41 -1.45
CA LYS A 54 2.00 -10.64 -0.66
C LYS A 54 3.27 -11.48 -0.77
N PRO A 55 3.58 -12.32 0.22
CA PRO A 55 4.71 -13.25 0.12
C PRO A 55 4.64 -14.13 -1.13
N ALA A 56 5.81 -14.60 -1.58
CA ALA A 56 5.84 -15.68 -2.56
C ALA A 56 5.30 -16.98 -1.94
N ASN A 57 4.83 -17.89 -2.78
CA ASN A 57 4.31 -19.18 -2.31
C ASN A 57 5.36 -19.90 -1.46
N GLY A 58 4.94 -20.41 -0.29
CA GLY A 58 5.84 -21.10 0.66
C GLY A 58 6.68 -20.17 1.55
N ILE A 59 6.53 -18.84 1.46
CA ILE A 59 7.22 -17.88 2.34
C ILE A 59 6.21 -17.23 3.28
N SER A 60 6.50 -17.27 4.58
CA SER A 60 5.71 -16.57 5.61
C SER A 60 6.25 -15.16 5.87
N ARG A 61 5.35 -14.24 6.23
CA ARG A 61 5.76 -12.92 6.74
C ARG A 61 6.35 -13.05 8.14
N MET A 62 7.29 -12.16 8.49
CA MET A 62 7.96 -12.12 9.81
C MET A 62 7.34 -11.10 10.79
N ASP A 63 6.26 -10.43 10.39
CA ASP A 63 5.62 -9.32 11.10
C ASP A 63 4.28 -9.69 11.76
N ASP A 64 4.05 -11.00 11.92
CA ASP A 64 2.89 -11.59 12.60
C ASP A 64 1.55 -11.13 11.99
N ALA A 65 1.56 -10.75 10.70
CA ALA A 65 0.39 -10.34 9.94
C ALA A 65 -0.26 -11.49 9.15
N GLY A 66 0.15 -12.74 9.42
CA GLY A 66 -0.39 -13.92 8.75
C GLY A 66 -0.33 -13.84 7.22
N ASN A 67 -1.45 -14.13 6.57
CA ASN A 67 -1.69 -14.09 5.14
C ASN A 67 -2.32 -12.76 4.68
N ALA A 68 -2.14 -11.68 5.43
CA ALA A 68 -2.64 -10.37 5.05
C ALA A 68 -1.88 -9.82 3.81
N TYR A 69 -2.62 -9.15 2.93
CA TYR A 69 -2.03 -8.36 1.84
C TYR A 69 -1.58 -7.01 2.37
N GLU A 70 -0.40 -6.55 1.93
CA GLU A 70 0.16 -5.28 2.38
C GLU A 70 0.04 -4.21 1.31
N CYS A 71 -0.44 -3.03 1.70
CA CYS A 71 -0.17 -1.81 0.95
C CYS A 71 1.23 -1.29 1.33
N THR A 72 2.20 -1.43 0.42
CA THR A 72 3.60 -1.04 0.65
C THR A 72 3.90 0.39 0.24
N ILE A 73 3.18 0.90 -0.77
CA ILE A 73 3.26 2.28 -1.26
C ILE A 73 1.84 2.72 -1.61
N PHE A 74 1.44 3.85 -1.05
CA PHE A 74 0.30 4.62 -1.54
C PHE A 74 0.69 6.09 -1.57
N ARG A 75 0.52 6.74 -2.73
CA ARG A 75 0.76 8.16 -2.89
C ARG A 75 -0.29 8.74 -3.81
N ASN A 76 -0.96 9.79 -3.36
CA ASN A 76 -1.90 10.57 -4.15
C ASN A 76 -1.41 12.02 -4.20
N GLU A 77 -1.17 12.51 -5.41
CA GLU A 77 -0.80 13.89 -5.74
C GLU A 77 -1.93 14.62 -6.50
N GLY A 78 -3.05 13.92 -6.74
CA GLY A 78 -4.23 14.43 -7.42
C GLY A 78 -5.32 14.94 -6.47
N LYS A 79 -6.50 15.16 -7.05
CA LYS A 79 -7.66 15.75 -6.35
C LYS A 79 -8.68 14.72 -5.86
N LEU A 80 -8.59 13.48 -6.33
CA LEU A 80 -9.51 12.42 -5.91
C LEU A 80 -9.31 12.10 -4.42
N LEU A 81 -10.39 11.71 -3.74
CA LEU A 81 -10.34 11.35 -2.34
C LEU A 81 -9.47 10.11 -2.14
N SER A 82 -8.41 10.28 -1.34
CA SER A 82 -7.47 9.20 -1.04
C SER A 82 -8.14 7.95 -0.45
N SER A 83 -9.20 8.10 0.34
CA SER A 83 -9.95 6.96 0.87
C SER A 83 -10.64 6.13 -0.22
N ASP A 84 -11.15 6.79 -1.26
CA ASP A 84 -11.86 6.13 -2.36
C ASP A 84 -10.85 5.45 -3.28
N LEU A 85 -9.70 6.10 -3.53
CA LEU A 85 -8.52 5.51 -4.17
C LEU A 85 -8.09 4.21 -3.49
N ILE A 86 -7.98 4.21 -2.17
CA ILE A 86 -7.59 3.03 -1.37
C ILE A 86 -8.64 1.91 -1.50
N LYS A 87 -9.93 2.22 -1.34
CA LYS A 87 -11.02 1.23 -1.45
C LYS A 87 -11.03 0.56 -2.82
N ALA A 88 -10.94 1.35 -3.89
CA ALA A 88 -10.92 0.83 -5.26
C ALA A 88 -9.69 -0.05 -5.52
N ALA A 89 -8.52 0.34 -5.03
CA ALA A 89 -7.30 -0.45 -5.20
C ALA A 89 -7.31 -1.77 -4.40
N VAL A 90 -7.89 -1.74 -3.19
CA VAL A 90 -8.16 -2.95 -2.39
C VAL A 90 -9.10 -3.89 -3.14
N GLN A 91 -10.23 -3.39 -3.61
CA GLN A 91 -11.20 -4.18 -4.37
C GLN A 91 -10.56 -4.81 -5.61
N LEU A 92 -9.88 -4.01 -6.44
CA LEU A 92 -9.23 -4.51 -7.66
C LEU A 92 -8.14 -5.56 -7.36
N THR A 93 -7.42 -5.40 -6.25
CA THR A 93 -6.46 -6.44 -5.82
C THR A 93 -7.19 -7.73 -5.43
N GLU A 94 -8.30 -7.65 -4.70
CA GLU A 94 -9.09 -8.82 -4.31
C GLU A 94 -9.74 -9.51 -5.50
N GLU A 95 -10.10 -8.77 -6.56
CA GLU A 95 -10.58 -9.34 -7.82
C GLU A 95 -9.49 -10.14 -8.54
N ILE A 96 -8.23 -9.67 -8.50
CA ILE A 96 -7.10 -10.32 -9.19
C ILE A 96 -6.50 -11.47 -8.36
N TRP A 97 -6.36 -11.30 -7.04
CA TRP A 97 -5.68 -12.26 -6.17
C TRP A 97 -6.61 -13.08 -5.28
N GLY A 98 -7.90 -12.77 -5.25
CA GLY A 98 -8.82 -13.24 -4.23
C GLY A 98 -8.69 -12.44 -2.93
N LYS A 99 -9.65 -12.64 -2.02
CA LYS A 99 -9.63 -11.99 -0.70
C LYS A 99 -8.52 -12.57 0.18
N PRO A 100 -7.68 -11.75 0.82
CA PRO A 100 -6.71 -12.25 1.79
C PRO A 100 -7.41 -12.82 3.02
N LYS A 101 -6.94 -13.98 3.48
CA LYS A 101 -7.52 -14.67 4.66
C LYS A 101 -7.52 -13.80 5.91
N ASP A 102 -6.41 -13.10 6.15
CA ASP A 102 -6.18 -12.29 7.35
C ASP A 102 -6.31 -10.77 7.05
N GLY A 103 -7.02 -10.44 5.95
CA GLY A 103 -7.30 -9.06 5.57
C GLY A 103 -6.10 -8.30 4.99
N TRP A 104 -6.07 -7.01 5.25
CA TRP A 104 -5.11 -6.05 4.72
C TRP A 104 -4.30 -5.43 5.85
N ILE A 105 -3.06 -5.06 5.53
CA ILE A 105 -2.15 -4.37 6.43
C ILE A 105 -1.46 -3.20 5.73
N THR A 106 -1.16 -2.15 6.49
CA THR A 106 -0.22 -1.11 6.08
C THR A 106 0.52 -0.54 7.29
N TYR A 107 1.66 0.09 7.03
CA TYR A 107 2.52 0.71 8.03
C TYR A 107 2.75 2.19 7.72
N ILE A 108 2.45 3.05 8.69
CA ILE A 108 2.54 4.50 8.53
C ILE A 108 3.77 5.04 9.28
N GLY A 109 4.60 5.80 8.57
CA GLY A 109 5.84 6.37 9.07
C GLY A 109 5.62 7.47 10.11
N ASP A 110 5.83 7.15 11.39
CA ASP A 110 5.43 8.03 12.50
C ASP A 110 6.16 9.38 12.55
N LYS A 111 7.41 9.40 12.08
CA LYS A 111 8.25 10.61 12.06
C LYS A 111 8.10 11.42 10.78
N VAL A 112 7.63 10.80 9.69
CA VAL A 112 7.58 11.43 8.37
C VAL A 112 6.18 11.96 8.07
N VAL A 113 5.14 11.27 8.53
CA VAL A 113 3.76 11.74 8.43
C VAL A 113 3.49 12.75 9.53
N LYS A 114 3.44 14.03 9.15
CA LYS A 114 3.21 15.17 10.06
C LYS A 114 1.78 15.27 10.59
N SER A 115 0.82 14.56 9.98
CA SER A 115 -0.57 14.56 10.45
C SER A 115 -0.66 13.99 11.86
N VAL A 116 -1.38 14.70 12.75
CA VAL A 116 -1.76 14.18 14.08
C VAL A 116 -2.62 12.92 13.96
N ASN A 117 -3.43 12.84 12.90
CA ASN A 117 -4.22 11.66 12.56
C ASN A 117 -3.50 10.83 11.50
N LYS A 118 -2.48 10.10 11.93
CA LYS A 118 -1.66 9.26 11.04
C LYS A 118 -2.50 8.20 10.34
N GLY A 119 -2.30 8.08 9.03
CA GLY A 119 -3.06 7.13 8.21
C GLY A 119 -4.54 7.50 8.09
N TYR A 120 -4.94 8.76 8.28
CA TYR A 120 -6.35 9.16 8.25
C TYR A 120 -7.08 8.68 6.99
N CYS A 121 -6.49 8.79 5.80
CA CYS A 121 -7.09 8.26 4.57
C CYS A 121 -7.35 6.75 4.62
N PHE A 122 -6.44 5.96 5.21
CA PHE A 122 -6.65 4.53 5.43
C PHE A 122 -7.77 4.28 6.43
N LYS A 123 -7.87 5.10 7.50
CA LYS A 123 -8.97 4.99 8.47
C LYS A 123 -10.32 5.27 7.81
N MET A 124 -10.39 6.28 6.96
CA MET A 124 -11.58 6.58 6.15
C MET A 124 -11.87 5.48 5.10
N ALA A 125 -10.86 4.69 4.74
CA ALA A 125 -11.01 3.49 3.91
C ALA A 125 -11.40 2.22 4.71
N GLY A 126 -11.59 2.34 6.03
CA GLY A 126 -12.02 1.23 6.90
C GLY A 126 -10.88 0.54 7.67
N PHE A 127 -9.63 0.97 7.50
CA PHE A 127 -8.52 0.45 8.30
C PHE A 127 -8.58 0.95 9.74
N LYS A 128 -8.17 0.12 10.68
CA LYS A 128 -8.11 0.43 12.11
C LYS A 128 -6.68 0.28 12.61
N VAL A 129 -6.31 1.08 13.61
CA VAL A 129 -5.00 0.96 14.27
C VAL A 129 -5.01 -0.28 15.16
N VAL A 130 -4.02 -1.16 14.99
CA VAL A 130 -3.90 -2.41 15.75
C VAL A 130 -2.58 -2.51 16.52
N GLY A 131 -1.74 -1.47 16.47
CA GLY A 131 -0.48 -1.40 17.20
C GLY A 131 0.62 -0.73 16.40
N ARG A 132 1.85 -1.20 16.60
CA ARG A 132 3.06 -0.69 15.94
C ARG A 132 3.93 -1.83 15.43
N ASN A 133 4.90 -1.52 14.58
CA ASN A 133 5.93 -2.48 14.20
C ASN A 133 6.87 -2.80 15.38
N LYS A 134 7.70 -3.84 15.25
CA LYS A 134 8.66 -4.30 16.29
C LYS A 134 9.62 -3.20 16.79
N LYS A 135 9.96 -2.23 15.93
CA LYS A 135 10.83 -1.08 16.28
C LYS A 135 10.08 0.11 16.89
N GLY A 136 8.76 0.05 16.98
CA GLY A 136 7.91 1.10 17.54
C GLY A 136 7.82 2.40 16.72
N ASN A 137 8.40 2.45 15.52
CA ASN A 137 8.51 3.67 14.70
C ASN A 137 7.50 3.74 13.55
N LEU A 138 6.69 2.71 13.35
CA LEU A 138 5.60 2.69 12.36
C LEU A 138 4.29 2.33 13.05
N THR A 139 3.23 3.10 12.79
CA THR A 139 1.86 2.75 13.20
C THR A 139 1.33 1.65 12.27
N LYS A 140 0.88 0.52 12.84
CA LYS A 140 0.31 -0.62 12.12
C LYS A 140 -1.21 -0.44 11.99
N LEU A 141 -1.72 -0.46 10.77
CA LEU A 141 -3.15 -0.43 10.48
C LEU A 141 -3.57 -1.71 9.75
N MET A 142 -4.76 -2.22 10.07
CA MET A 142 -5.34 -3.41 9.41
C MET A 142 -6.80 -3.19 9.01
N PHE A 143 -7.26 -3.92 8.00
CA PHE A 143 -8.65 -3.92 7.51
C PHE A 143 -9.07 -5.35 7.15
N GLY A 144 -10.31 -5.75 7.42
CA GLY A 144 -10.82 -7.10 7.12
C GLY A 144 -10.71 -8.07 8.31
N ASN A 145 -10.81 -9.37 8.02
CA ASN A 145 -10.88 -10.42 9.03
C ASN A 145 -9.58 -10.49 9.84
N GLY A 146 -9.58 -9.93 11.04
CA GLY A 146 -8.39 -9.76 11.88
C GLY A 146 -8.38 -8.49 12.73
N VAL A 147 -9.45 -7.67 12.68
CA VAL A 147 -9.59 -6.43 13.48
C VAL A 147 -10.96 -6.27 14.12
#